data_AF-A0A5J4Z8I5-F1
#
_entry.id   AF-A0A5J4Z8I5-F1
#
_cell.length_a   1.000
_cell.length_b   1.000
_cell.length_c   1.000
_cell.angle_alpha   90.00
_cell.angle_beta   90.00
_cell.angle_gamma   90.00
#
_symmetry.space_group_name_H-M   'P 1'
#
loop_
_entity.id
_entity.type
_entity.pdbx_description
1 polymer ?
#
loop_
_entity_poly.entity_id
_entity_poly.type
_entity_poly.pdbx_seq_one_letter_code
_entity_poly.pdbx_strand_id
1 'polypeptide(L)'
;MGSRCARWCYTLNNPEEGDKAKLLSLETVYHVVGREVGDLGTPHLPGCSILVVKQRLDTLKRAVDVDAVYFEPMRGTPKQAGEYCKKGGDFVETGKCPAGNGKRTRDEVARDLSAATEAGSIAEFAEENAGVWM
;
A
#
# COMPACT_ATOMS: atom_id res chain seq x y z
N MET A 1 10.56 -3.82 21.39
CA MET A 1 11.24 -4.12 20.11
C MET A 1 10.20 -4.39 19.03
N GLY A 2 9.89 -3.42 18.16
CA GLY A 2 8.80 -3.55 17.18
C GLY A 2 9.09 -4.60 16.09
N SER A 3 8.07 -5.32 15.61
CA SER A 3 8.22 -6.31 14.54
C SER A 3 8.70 -5.68 13.22
N ARG A 4 9.39 -6.46 12.38
CA ARG A 4 9.80 -6.01 11.05
C ARG A 4 8.58 -6.01 10.11
N CYS A 5 8.34 -4.90 9.43
CA CYS A 5 7.28 -4.76 8.45
C CYS A 5 7.84 -4.28 7.10
N ALA A 6 7.21 -4.73 6.01
CA ALA A 6 7.49 -4.20 4.66
C ALA A 6 6.51 -3.09 4.28
N ARG A 7 5.29 -3.10 4.81
CA ARG A 7 4.20 -2.21 4.39
C ARG A 7 3.98 -1.15 5.44
N TRP A 8 4.11 0.11 5.04
CA TRP A 8 4.00 1.26 5.92
C TRP A 8 3.04 2.28 5.34
N CYS A 9 2.20 2.84 6.20
CA CYS A 9 1.51 4.09 5.92
C CYS A 9 2.18 5.19 6.72
N TYR A 10 2.14 6.42 6.24
CA TYR A 10 2.68 7.54 6.96
C TYR A 10 2.03 8.86 6.60
N THR A 11 2.23 9.84 7.47
CA THR A 11 1.88 11.24 7.21
C THR A 11 3.05 12.11 7.63
N LEU A 12 3.44 13.04 6.76
CA LEU A 12 4.37 14.12 7.08
C LEU A 12 3.60 15.43 7.14
N ASN A 13 3.53 16.05 8.32
CA ASN A 13 2.92 17.36 8.51
C ASN A 13 3.96 18.46 8.31
N ASN A 14 3.58 19.58 7.69
CA ASN A 14 4.48 20.71 7.43
C ASN A 14 5.80 20.29 6.75
N PRO A 15 5.74 19.67 5.56
CA PRO A 15 6.95 19.22 4.86
C PRO A 15 7.86 20.42 4.52
N GLU A 16 9.15 20.26 4.78
CA GLU A 16 10.19 21.20 4.35
C GLU A 16 10.68 20.87 2.92
N GLU A 17 11.46 21.79 2.35
CA GLU A 17 12.07 21.59 1.05
C GLU A 17 13.01 20.37 1.09
N GLY A 18 12.83 19.42 0.17
CA GLY A 18 13.62 18.20 0.11
C GLY A 18 13.07 17.00 0.92
N ASP A 19 12.13 17.19 1.85
CA ASP A 19 11.57 16.07 2.64
C ASP A 19 10.86 15.05 1.75
N LYS A 20 10.14 15.53 0.73
CA LYS A 20 9.52 14.66 -0.27
C LYS A 20 10.57 13.81 -1.01
N ALA A 21 11.72 14.39 -1.34
CA ALA A 21 12.79 13.67 -2.02
C ALA A 21 13.42 12.61 -1.11
N LYS A 22 13.62 12.93 0.17
CA LYS A 22 14.06 11.98 1.19
C LYS A 22 13.10 10.80 1.31
N LEU A 23 11.79 11.05 1.36
CA LEU A 23 10.78 9.98 1.37
C LEU A 23 10.86 9.12 0.11
N LEU A 24 10.95 9.73 -1.08
CA LEU A 24 11.04 9.03 -2.36
C LEU A 24 12.37 8.28 -2.57
N SER A 25 13.39 8.50 -1.73
CA SER A 25 14.66 7.78 -1.79
C SER A 25 14.56 6.33 -1.26
N LEU A 26 13.44 5.98 -0.63
CA LEU A 26 13.21 4.63 -0.12
C LEU A 26 13.17 3.59 -1.24
N GLU A 27 13.94 2.53 -1.09
CA GLU A 27 13.87 1.36 -1.97
C GLU A 27 12.55 0.61 -1.77
N THR A 28 11.64 0.77 -2.73
CA THR A 28 10.26 0.30 -2.65
C THR A 28 9.85 -0.50 -3.88
N VAL A 29 8.99 -1.48 -3.65
CA VAL A 29 8.23 -2.18 -4.71
C VAL A 29 7.07 -1.32 -5.20
N TYR A 30 6.47 -0.57 -4.26
CA TYR A 30 5.37 0.34 -4.51
C TYR A 30 5.42 1.48 -3.51
N HIS A 31 5.20 2.70 -3.97
CA HIS A 31 5.18 3.88 -3.12
C HIS A 31 4.24 4.93 -3.70
N VAL A 32 3.39 5.50 -2.86
CA VAL A 32 2.58 6.67 -3.18
C VAL A 32 2.83 7.74 -2.15
N VAL A 33 3.02 8.97 -2.61
CA VAL A 33 3.09 10.17 -1.78
C VAL A 33 2.09 11.16 -2.34
N GLY A 34 0.98 11.33 -1.62
CA GLY A 34 0.00 12.37 -1.89
C GLY A 34 0.47 13.72 -1.37
N ARG A 35 -0.11 14.78 -1.93
CA ARG A 35 -0.04 16.13 -1.39
C ARG A 35 -1.45 16.59 -1.09
N GLU A 36 -1.65 17.03 0.14
CA GLU A 36 -2.92 17.57 0.60
C GLU A 36 -2.66 18.85 1.41
N VAL A 37 -3.63 19.76 1.36
CA VAL A 37 -3.68 20.94 2.21
C VAL A 37 -4.92 20.77 3.08
N GLY A 38 -4.72 20.65 4.40
CA GLY A 38 -5.84 20.50 5.33
C GLY A 38 -6.68 21.78 5.42
N ASP A 39 -7.83 21.68 6.08
CA ASP A 39 -8.82 22.77 6.19
C ASP A 39 -8.27 24.09 6.77
N LEU A 40 -7.23 24.00 7.60
CA LEU A 40 -6.54 25.15 8.21
C LEU A 40 -5.38 25.70 7.37
N GLY A 41 -5.23 25.23 6.11
CA GLY A 41 -4.14 25.64 5.22
C GLY A 41 -2.82 24.90 5.46
N THR A 42 -2.80 23.91 6.36
CA THR A 42 -1.58 23.18 6.74
C THR A 42 -1.25 22.10 5.69
N PRO A 43 -0.10 22.20 5.00
CA PRO A 43 0.31 21.19 4.04
C PRO A 43 0.71 19.90 4.76
N HIS A 44 0.32 18.77 4.20
CA HIS A 44 0.78 17.46 4.65
C HIS A 44 0.91 16.48 3.48
N LEU A 45 1.80 15.51 3.65
CA LEU A 45 2.08 14.47 2.67
C LEU A 45 1.62 13.12 3.21
N PRO A 46 0.38 12.68 2.94
CA PRO A 46 -0.03 11.30 3.22
C PRO A 46 0.70 10.36 2.25
N GLY A 47 1.26 9.27 2.76
CA GLY A 47 1.99 8.32 1.94
C GLY A 47 1.82 6.87 2.37
N CYS A 48 2.07 5.97 1.43
CA CYS A 48 2.13 4.55 1.70
C CYS A 48 3.23 3.89 0.89
N SER A 49 4.01 3.01 1.52
CA SER A 49 5.16 2.37 0.92
C SER A 49 5.21 0.87 1.20
N ILE A 50 5.71 0.12 0.23
CA ILE A 50 6.04 -1.29 0.32
C ILE A 50 7.52 -1.43 0.05
N LEU A 51 8.29 -1.62 1.11
CA LEU A 51 9.74 -1.79 1.03
C LEU A 51 10.11 -3.09 0.35
N VAL A 52 11.22 -3.09 -0.39
CA VAL A 52 11.82 -4.31 -0.95
C VAL A 52 12.22 -5.27 0.17
N VAL A 53 12.78 -4.75 1.26
CA VAL A 53 13.21 -5.50 2.43
C VAL A 53 12.43 -5.05 3.66
N LYS A 54 11.96 -6.00 4.48
CA LYS A 54 11.25 -5.69 5.74
C LYS A 54 12.20 -4.98 6.72
N GLN A 55 11.79 -3.79 7.18
CA GLN A 55 12.55 -3.01 8.14
C GLN A 55 11.80 -2.84 9.47
N ARG A 56 12.53 -2.49 10.53
CA ARG A 56 11.92 -2.00 11.78
C ARG A 56 11.67 -0.49 11.64
N LEU A 57 10.72 0.04 12.41
CA LEU A 57 10.38 1.46 12.43
C LEU A 57 11.62 2.36 12.60
N ASP A 58 12.48 2.07 13.57
CA ASP A 58 13.66 2.89 13.86
C ASP A 58 14.66 2.91 12.70
N THR A 59 14.79 1.79 11.97
CA THR A 59 15.66 1.72 10.79
C THR A 59 15.06 2.53 9.64
N LEU A 60 13.75 2.44 9.44
CA LEU A 60 13.05 3.20 8.41
C LEU A 60 13.14 4.70 8.67
N LYS A 61 12.93 5.15 9.91
CA LYS A 61 13.05 6.57 10.29
C LYS A 61 14.47 7.10 10.03
N ARG A 62 15.50 6.35 10.39
CA ARG A 62 16.90 6.71 10.10
C ARG A 62 17.21 6.76 8.61
N ALA A 63 16.56 5.93 7.79
CA ALA A 63 16.79 5.91 6.35
C ALA A 63 16.18 7.14 5.65
N VAL A 64 15.02 7.58 6.10
CA VAL A 64 14.35 8.78 5.57
C VAL A 64 14.96 10.06 6.11
N ASP A 65 15.47 10.06 7.35
CA ASP A 65 16.07 11.23 7.99
C ASP A 65 15.14 12.45 8.00
N VAL A 66 13.89 12.21 8.41
CA VAL A 66 12.85 13.22 8.64
C VAL A 66 12.19 12.88 9.97
N ASP A 67 12.31 13.75 10.97
CA ASP A 67 11.77 13.47 12.31
C ASP A 67 10.26 13.69 12.41
N ALA A 68 9.72 14.62 11.62
CA ALA A 68 8.31 14.99 11.62
C ALA A 68 7.39 13.94 10.97
N VAL A 69 7.94 12.92 10.32
CA VAL A 69 7.16 11.86 9.67
C VAL A 69 6.65 10.84 10.69
N TYR A 70 5.36 10.56 10.62
CA TYR A 70 4.72 9.56 11.44
C TYR A 70 4.45 8.29 10.63
N PHE A 71 5.13 7.19 10.96
CA PHE A 71 4.98 5.90 10.29
C PHE A 71 4.17 4.92 11.13
N GLU A 72 3.27 4.18 10.46
CA GLU A 72 2.51 3.08 11.03
C GLU A 72 2.55 1.85 10.11
N PRO A 73 2.54 0.62 10.67
CA PRO A 73 2.34 -0.57 9.86
C PRO A 73 1.00 -0.52 9.13
N MET A 74 1.01 -0.78 7.83
CA MET A 74 -0.19 -0.79 7.00
C MET A 74 -1.15 -1.90 7.44
N ARG A 75 -2.39 -1.55 7.76
CA ARG A 75 -3.46 -2.50 8.15
C ARG A 75 -4.36 -2.91 6.98
N GLY A 76 -4.57 -2.01 6.02
CA GLY A 76 -5.40 -2.23 4.82
C GLY A 76 -4.64 -2.87 3.66
N THR A 77 -5.31 -2.96 2.51
CA THR A 77 -4.65 -3.37 1.26
C THR A 77 -3.79 -2.24 0.69
N PRO A 78 -2.69 -2.56 -0.04
CA PRO A 78 -1.92 -1.57 -0.78
C PRO A 78 -2.76 -0.67 -1.68
N LYS A 79 -3.80 -1.26 -2.32
CA LYS A 79 -4.72 -0.53 -3.19
C LYS A 79 -5.51 0.53 -2.41
N GLN A 80 -6.11 0.16 -1.28
CA GLN A 80 -6.86 1.10 -0.44
C GLN A 80 -5.96 2.21 0.12
N ALA A 81 -4.74 1.87 0.55
CA ALA A 81 -3.78 2.84 1.04
C ALA A 81 -3.33 3.82 -0.06
N GLY A 82 -3.04 3.30 -1.25
CA GLY A 82 -2.69 4.11 -2.42
C GLY A 82 -3.83 5.04 -2.85
N GLU A 83 -5.06 4.52 -2.93
CA GLU A 83 -6.26 5.33 -3.24
C GLU A 83 -6.49 6.44 -2.20
N TYR A 84 -6.26 6.15 -0.92
CA TYR A 84 -6.35 7.15 0.15
C TYR A 84 -5.34 8.29 -0.07
N CYS A 85 -4.09 7.97 -0.39
CA CYS A 85 -3.06 8.99 -0.66
C CYS A 85 -3.36 9.84 -1.90
N LYS A 86 -4.18 9.36 -2.85
CA LYS A 86 -4.49 10.05 -4.11
C LYS A 86 -5.68 11.01 -4.03
N LYS A 87 -6.38 11.07 -2.89
CA LYS A 87 -7.60 11.88 -2.74
C LYS A 87 -7.41 13.36 -3.06
N GLY A 88 -6.23 13.92 -2.76
CA GLY A 88 -5.89 15.31 -3.04
C GLY A 88 -5.62 15.65 -4.52
N GLY A 89 -5.59 14.65 -5.42
CA GLY A 89 -5.38 14.84 -6.85
C GLY A 89 -3.93 15.14 -7.27
N ASP A 90 -3.11 15.70 -6.38
CA ASP A 90 -1.65 15.87 -6.55
C ASP A 90 -0.91 14.76 -5.81
N PHE A 91 -0.27 13.85 -6.55
CA PHE A 91 0.48 12.73 -5.97
C PHE A 91 1.65 12.28 -6.85
N VAL A 92 2.61 11.62 -6.22
CA VAL A 92 3.67 10.87 -6.90
C VAL A 92 3.49 9.40 -6.58
N GLU A 93 3.47 8.58 -7.62
CA GLU A 93 3.37 7.13 -7.51
C GLU A 93 4.55 6.49 -8.24
N THR A 94 5.25 5.60 -7.55
CA THR A 94 6.38 4.84 -8.09
C THR A 94 6.20 3.35 -7.84
N GLY A 95 6.75 2.55 -8.76
CA GLY A 95 6.60 1.10 -8.74
C GLY A 95 5.21 0.63 -9.17
N LYS A 96 4.93 -0.66 -8.95
CA LYS A 96 3.66 -1.28 -9.32
C LYS A 96 2.97 -1.77 -8.05
N CYS A 97 1.75 -1.29 -7.80
CA CYS A 97 0.95 -1.79 -6.69
C CYS A 97 0.84 -3.32 -6.84
N PRO A 98 1.34 -4.11 -5.89
CA PRO A 98 1.21 -5.55 -5.99
C PRO A 98 -0.28 -5.88 -5.99
N ALA A 99 -0.72 -6.66 -6.99
CA ALA A 99 -2.01 -7.32 -6.93
C ALA A 99 -1.99 -8.10 -5.60
N GLY A 100 -2.93 -7.76 -4.71
CA GLY A 100 -2.83 -8.20 -3.33
C GLY A 100 -2.64 -9.72 -3.27
N ASN A 101 -1.73 -10.18 -2.42
CA ASN A 101 -1.73 -11.57 -1.94
C ASN A 101 -2.93 -11.76 -0.99
N GLY A 102 -4.13 -11.39 -1.43
CA GLY A 102 -5.34 -11.89 -0.83
C GLY A 102 -5.34 -13.36 -1.17
N LYS A 103 -5.05 -14.23 -0.19
CA LYS A 103 -5.74 -15.50 -0.22
C LYS A 103 -7.21 -15.11 -0.26
N ARG A 104 -7.85 -15.29 -1.43
CA ARG A 104 -9.30 -15.13 -1.55
C ARG A 104 -9.90 -15.90 -0.39
N THR A 105 -10.74 -15.24 0.39
CA THR A 105 -11.43 -15.92 1.47
C THR A 105 -12.24 -17.07 0.87
N ARG A 106 -12.46 -18.14 1.65
CA ARG A 106 -13.25 -19.28 1.17
C ARG A 106 -14.59 -18.84 0.58
N ASP A 107 -15.19 -17.79 1.13
CA ASP A 107 -16.48 -17.26 0.71
C ASP A 107 -16.41 -16.51 -0.63
N GLU A 108 -15.29 -15.84 -0.93
CA GLU A 108 -15.06 -15.24 -2.26
C GLU A 108 -14.88 -16.32 -3.32
N VAL A 109 -14.07 -17.36 -3.01
CA VAL A 109 -13.89 -18.52 -3.90
C VAL A 109 -15.21 -19.25 -4.13
N ALA A 110 -16.05 -19.40 -3.10
CA ALA A 110 -17.35 -20.07 -3.21
C ALA A 110 -18.36 -19.27 -4.07
N ARG A 111 -18.37 -17.93 -3.96
CA ARG A 111 -19.24 -17.09 -4.81
C ARG A 111 -18.84 -17.18 -6.27
N ASP A 112 -17.55 -17.06 -6.56
CA ASP A 112 -17.03 -17.17 -7.92
C ASP A 112 -17.29 -18.55 -8.52
N LEU A 113 -17.14 -19.62 -7.72
CA LEU A 113 -17.47 -20.98 -8.14
C LEU A 113 -18.97 -21.14 -8.45
N SER A 114 -19.85 -20.55 -7.63
CA SER A 114 -21.29 -20.55 -7.89
C SER A 114 -21.62 -19.86 -9.21
N ALA A 115 -21.02 -18.69 -9.46
CA ALA A 115 -21.20 -17.95 -10.71
C ALA A 115 -20.63 -18.71 -11.92
N ALA A 116 -19.46 -19.34 -11.78
CA ALA A 116 -18.86 -20.16 -12.84
C ALA A 116 -19.67 -21.42 -13.15
N THR A 117 -20.36 -21.99 -12.16
CA THR A 117 -21.26 -23.13 -12.33
C THR A 117 -22.50 -22.71 -13.14
N GLU A 118 -23.09 -21.57 -12.81
CA GLU A 118 -24.23 -21.01 -13.55
C GLU A 118 -23.86 -20.61 -14.98
N ALA A 119 -22.64 -20.10 -15.18
CA ALA A 119 -22.11 -19.69 -16.48
C ALA A 119 -21.54 -20.86 -17.31
N GLY A 120 -21.39 -22.06 -16.74
CA GLY A 120 -20.73 -23.19 -17.41
C GLY A 120 -19.22 -23.02 -17.63
N SER A 121 -18.58 -22.06 -16.97
CA SER A 121 -17.16 -21.70 -17.13
C SER A 121 -16.26 -22.28 -16.03
N ILE A 122 -16.63 -23.44 -15.49
CA ILE A 122 -15.92 -24.11 -14.38
C ILE A 122 -14.43 -24.39 -14.72
N ALA A 123 -14.12 -24.69 -15.98
CA ALA A 123 -12.74 -24.94 -16.42
C ALA A 123 -11.85 -23.69 -16.36
N GLU A 124 -12.36 -22.54 -16.81
CA GLU A 124 -11.67 -21.25 -16.75
C GLU A 124 -11.45 -20.82 -15.30
N PHE A 125 -12.45 -21.02 -14.45
CA PHE A 125 -12.33 -20.80 -13.01
C PHE A 125 -11.21 -21.64 -12.38
N ALA A 126 -11.04 -22.91 -12.79
CA ALA A 126 -9.99 -23.79 -12.27
C ALA A 126 -8.57 -23.33 -12.70
N GLU A 127 -8.41 -22.85 -13.93
CA GLU A 127 -7.13 -22.31 -14.43
C GLU A 127 -6.73 -21.03 -13.70
N GLU A 128 -7.69 -20.14 -13.44
CA GLU A 128 -7.48 -18.90 -12.68
C GLU A 128 -7.25 -19.15 -11.18
N ASN A 129 -7.64 -20.32 -10.68
CA ASN A 129 -7.53 -20.71 -9.26
C ASN A 129 -6.69 -21.98 -9.06
N ALA A 130 -5.44 -21.93 -9.52
CA ALA A 130 -4.45 -23.00 -9.34
C ALA A 130 -4.37 -23.45 -7.86
N GLY A 131 -4.74 -24.71 -7.60
CA GLY A 131 -4.75 -25.33 -6.26
C GLY A 131 -6.15 -25.59 -5.67
N VAL A 132 -7.22 -25.18 -6.35
CA VAL A 132 -8.60 -25.62 -6.06
C VAL A 132 -8.84 -26.95 -6.79
N TRP A 133 -8.91 -28.05 -6.03
CA TRP A 133 -9.28 -29.36 -6.56
C TRP A 133 -10.81 -29.48 -6.46
N MET A 134 -11.49 -29.58 -7.61
CA MET A 134 -12.93 -29.85 -7.71
C MET A 134 -13.19 -31.33 -7.97
#